data_AF-A0A7X9H269-F1
#
_entry.id   AF-A0A7X9H269-F1
#
_cell.length_a   1.000
_cell.length_b   1.000
_cell.length_c   1.000
_cell.angle_alpha   90.00
_cell.angle_beta   90.00
_cell.angle_gamma   90.00
#
_symmetry.space_group_name_H-M   'P 1'
#
loop_
_entity.id
_entity.type
_entity.pdbx_description
1 polymer ?
#
loop_
_entity_poly.entity_id
_entity_poly.type
_entity_poly.pdbx_seq_one_letter_code
_entity_poly.pdbx_strand_id
1 'polypeptide(L)' 'MIEKYMDIKTDVKTALEEGKPVVALESTIIAHGMPYPQNVKTALEVEKII' A
#
# COMPACT_ATOMS: atom_id res chain seq x y z
N MET A 1 0.30 -17.59 13.94
CA MET A 1 -0.97 -17.03 14.49
C MET A 1 -1.42 -15.76 13.75
N ILE A 2 -0.52 -14.87 13.29
CA ILE A 2 -0.88 -13.67 12.50
C ILE A 2 -1.19 -13.97 11.03
N GLU A 3 -0.54 -14.98 10.43
CA GLU A 3 -0.70 -15.34 9.01
C GLU A 3 -2.15 -15.66 8.59
N LYS A 4 -3.02 -16.03 9.54
CA LYS A 4 -4.44 -16.26 9.26
C LYS A 4 -5.22 -14.96 8.97
N TYR A 5 -4.72 -13.83 9.45
CA TYR A 5 -5.42 -12.54 9.44
C TYR A 5 -4.70 -11.47 8.63
N MET A 6 -3.53 -11.78 8.07
CA MET A 6 -2.70 -10.83 7.34
C MET A 6 -2.29 -11.44 6.01
N ASP A 7 -2.70 -10.78 4.94
CA ASP A 7 -2.25 -11.07 3.58
C ASP A 7 -1.19 -10.03 3.19
N ILE A 8 0.02 -10.50 2.87
CA ILE A 8 1.13 -9.66 2.43
C ILE A 8 1.52 -10.14 1.04
N LYS A 9 1.54 -9.22 0.07
CA LYS A 9 2.07 -9.52 -1.25
C LYS A 9 3.53 -9.99 -1.16
N THR A 10 3.90 -10.90 -2.06
CA THR A 10 5.22 -11.52 -2.09
C THR A 10 6.35 -10.50 -2.18
N ASP A 11 6.19 -9.45 -2.99
CA ASP A 11 7.20 -8.38 -3.16
C ASP A 11 7.48 -7.61 -1.86
N VAL A 12 6.43 -7.21 -1.14
CA VAL A 12 6.54 -6.54 0.17
C VAL A 12 7.15 -7.48 1.21
N LYS A 13 6.73 -8.76 1.23
CA LYS A 13 7.28 -9.75 2.15
C LYS A 13 8.80 -9.91 1.94
N THR A 14 9.23 -10.09 0.69
CA THR A 14 10.65 -10.20 0.34
C THR A 14 11.42 -8.93 0.72
N ALA A 15 10.87 -7.75 0.45
CA ALA A 15 11.52 -6.48 0.83
C ALA A 15 11.75 -6.39 2.35
N LEU A 16 10.76 -6.80 3.16
CA LEU A 16 10.89 -6.82 4.62
C LEU A 16 11.94 -7.84 5.09
N GLU A 17 11.97 -9.05 4.52
CA GLU A 17 12.94 -10.10 4.86
C GLU A 17 14.38 -9.70 4.49
N GLU A 18 14.56 -8.95 3.41
CA GLU A 18 15.85 -8.41 2.95
C GLU A 18 16.25 -7.11 3.66
N GLY A 19 15.42 -6.60 4.58
CA GLY A 19 15.68 -5.34 5.29
C GLY A 19 15.62 -4.10 4.39
N LYS A 20 14.93 -4.16 3.25
CA LYS A 20 14.69 -3.02 2.36
C LYS A 20 13.65 -2.07 2.98
N PRO A 21 13.74 -0.76 2.70
CA PRO A 21 12.74 0.19 3.15
C PRO A 21 11.38 -0.11 2.52
N VAL A 22 10.32 -0.04 3.33
CA VAL A 22 8.92 -0.22 2.90
C VAL A 22 8.09 0.92 3.47
N VAL A 23 7.27 1.53 2.63
CA VAL A 23 6.34 2.60 3.01
C VAL A 23 4.91 2.08 2.87
N ALA A 24 4.13 2.16 3.95
CA ALA A 24 2.72 1.83 3.94
C ALA A 24 1.88 3.03 3.47
N LEU A 25 0.89 2.78 2.62
CA LEU A 25 -0.07 3.78 2.14
C LEU A 25 -1.48 3.47 2.68
N GLU A 26 -2.19 4.49 3.16
CA GLU A 26 -3.52 4.33 3.76
C GLU A 26 -4.64 4.22 2.71
N SER A 27 -5.65 3.37 2.96
CA SER A 27 -6.82 3.22 2.08
C SER A 27 -7.98 4.18 2.36
N THR A 28 -8.12 4.72 3.58
CA THR A 28 -9.23 5.63 3.95
C THR A 28 -9.26 6.88 3.08
N ILE A 29 -8.10 7.45 2.76
CA ILE A 29 -7.99 8.64 1.90
C ILE A 29 -8.47 8.34 0.47
N ILE A 30 -8.27 7.10 -0.01
CA ILE A 30 -8.74 6.65 -1.32
C ILE A 30 -10.26 6.45 -1.31
N ALA A 31 -10.80 5.83 -0.26
CA ALA A 31 -12.22 5.51 -0.19
C ALA A 31 -13.11 6.72 0.14
N HIS A 32 -12.67 7.59 1.06
CA HIS A 32 -13.50 8.64 1.65
C HIS A 32 -12.86 10.03 1.63
N GLY A 33 -11.54 10.12 1.42
CA GLY A 33 -10.81 11.39 1.50
C GLY A 33 -10.80 12.19 0.20
N MET A 34 -11.06 11.55 -0.95
CA MET A 34 -10.99 12.19 -2.27
C MET A 34 -12.14 11.74 -3.17
N PRO A 35 -12.67 12.63 -4.03
CA PRO A 35 -13.65 12.25 -5.02
C PRO A 35 -13.04 11.33 -6.09
N TYR A 36 -13.89 10.53 -6.71
CA TYR A 36 -13.54 9.83 -7.94
C TYR A 36 -13.52 10.82 -9.12
N PRO A 37 -12.53 10.75 -10.04
CA PRO A 37 -11.47 9.75 -10.16
C PRO A 37 -10.14 10.14 -9.48
N GLN A 38 -10.08 11.25 -8.75
CA GLN A 38 -8.84 11.73 -8.12
C GLN A 38 -8.28 10.71 -7.14
N ASN A 39 -9.13 10.06 -6.34
CA ASN A 39 -8.69 9.04 -5.39
C ASN A 39 -7.81 7.93 -5.99
N VAL A 40 -8.25 7.32 -7.10
CA VAL A 40 -7.50 6.25 -7.78
C VAL A 40 -6.25 6.81 -8.43
N LYS A 41 -6.34 7.98 -9.08
CA LYS A 41 -5.18 8.62 -9.73
C LYS A 41 -4.08 8.91 -8.72
N THR A 42 -4.43 9.56 -7.61
CA THR A 42 -3.47 9.91 -6.56
C THR A 42 -2.88 8.67 -5.90
N ALA A 43 -3.67 7.62 -5.64
CA ALA A 43 -3.15 6.36 -5.10
C ALA A 43 -2.05 5.75 -6.00
N LEU A 44 -2.29 5.70 -7.30
CA LEU A 44 -1.35 5.16 -8.29
C LEU A 44 -0.14 6.08 -8.51
N GLU A 45 -0.30 7.40 -8.41
CA GLU A 45 0.81 8.35 -8.50
C GLU A 45 1.72 8.26 -7.28
N VAL A 46 1.15 8.12 -6.08
CA VAL A 46 1.92 7.98 -4.83
C VAL A 46 2.68 6.65 -4.80
N GLU A 47 2.08 5.55 -5.29
CA GLU A 47 2.77 4.26 -5.41
C GLU A 47 3.99 4.33 -6.35
N LYS A 48 3.96 5.18 -7.39
CA LYS A 48 5.05 5.31 -8.37
C LYS A 48 6.24 6.16 -7.92
N ILE A 49 6.04 7.05 -6.94
CA ILE A 49 7.10 7.94 -6.45
C ILE A 49 7.90 7.33 -5.30
N ILE A 50 7.44 6.19 -4.77
CA ILE A 50 8.07 5.41 -3.70
C ILE A 50 8.87 4.28 -4.33
#